data_AF-A0A816C764-F1
#
_entry.id   AF-A0A816C764-F1
#
_cell.length_a   1.000
_cell.length_b   1.000
_cell.length_c   1.000
_cell.angle_alpha   90.00
_cell.angle_beta   90.00
_cell.angle_gamma   90.00
#
_symmetry.space_group_name_H-M   'P 1'
#
loop_
_entity.id
_entity.type
_entity.pdbx_description
1 polymer ?
#
loop_
_entity_poly.entity_id
_entity_poly.type
_entity_poly.pdbx_seq_one_letter_code
_entity_poly.pdbx_strand_id
1 'polypeptide(L)'
;IWSKNLKQRRIAFWNYFNNQQKYQLYTRWVNSEPPIVPNTFKICLNPQETDIEHSLRKTHANRTFQFHIDLHEAKATRFRQQQQQIDAQHEQFLSTVATGAVFIQLLNLWNKDCLRNEQTSLKIWEKHEHHYRKYEEAIDNRQDPWIIIKSDNRPKFP
;
A
#
# COMPACT_ATOMS: atom_id res chain seq x y z
N ILE A 1 -0.67 -0.05 -29.53
CA ILE A 1 0.47 -0.33 -28.62
C ILE A 1 0.55 0.71 -27.51
N TRP A 2 0.60 2.01 -27.84
CA TRP A 2 0.61 3.12 -26.87
C TRP A 2 -0.35 2.96 -25.68
N SER A 3 -1.68 2.95 -25.93
CA SER A 3 -2.70 2.91 -24.88
C SER A 3 -2.63 1.63 -24.03
N LYS A 4 -2.19 0.51 -24.61
CA LYS A 4 -2.01 -0.76 -23.90
C LYS A 4 -0.85 -0.65 -22.91
N ASN A 5 0.31 -0.17 -23.37
CA ASN A 5 1.47 0.03 -22.51
C ASN A 5 1.16 1.07 -21.43
N LEU A 6 0.50 2.16 -21.77
CA LEU A 6 0.11 3.21 -20.83
C LEU A 6 -0.80 2.66 -19.71
N LYS A 7 -1.76 1.79 -20.05
CA LYS A 7 -2.61 1.10 -19.07
C LYS A 7 -1.81 0.18 -18.15
N GLN A 8 -0.92 -0.65 -18.71
CA GLN A 8 -0.08 -1.56 -17.93
C GLN A 8 0.85 -0.79 -17.00
N ARG A 9 1.51 0.26 -17.51
CA ARG A 9 2.39 1.15 -16.78
C ARG A 9 1.65 1.85 -15.63
N ARG A 10 0.43 2.35 -15.88
CA ARG A 10 -0.43 2.93 -14.83
C ARG A 10 -0.74 1.92 -13.72
N ILE A 11 -1.07 0.68 -14.07
CA ILE A 11 -1.35 -0.37 -13.08
C ILE A 11 -0.09 -0.68 -12.26
N ALA A 12 1.07 -0.82 -12.93
CA ALA A 12 2.35 -1.04 -12.26
C ALA A 12 2.69 0.11 -11.30
N PHE A 13 2.57 1.36 -11.75
CA PHE A 13 2.77 2.54 -10.91
C PHE A 13 1.84 2.55 -9.70
N TRP A 14 0.52 2.38 -9.91
CA TRP A 14 -0.44 2.39 -8.81
C TRP A 14 -0.10 1.30 -7.79
N ASN A 15 0.21 0.09 -8.25
CA ASN A 15 0.55 -1.00 -7.35
C ASN A 15 1.87 -0.73 -6.61
N TYR A 16 2.88 -0.19 -7.27
CA TYR A 16 4.11 0.25 -6.61
C TYR A 16 3.80 1.29 -5.53
N PHE A 17 3.18 2.39 -5.92
CA PHE A 17 2.91 3.54 -5.05
C PHE A 17 2.05 3.14 -3.85
N ASN A 18 0.93 2.47 -4.08
CA ASN A 18 0.02 2.03 -3.02
C ASN A 18 0.67 1.05 -2.04
N ASN A 19 1.49 0.09 -2.52
CA ASN A 19 2.20 -0.82 -1.62
C ASN A 19 3.30 -0.08 -0.83
N GLN A 20 4.03 0.84 -1.48
CA GLN A 20 5.05 1.66 -0.82
C GLN A 20 4.46 2.50 0.30
N GLN A 21 3.33 3.15 0.04
CA GLN A 21 2.65 3.98 1.04
C GLN A 21 2.10 3.15 2.21
N LYS A 22 1.53 1.96 1.93
CA LYS A 22 1.10 1.02 2.98
C LYS A 22 2.26 0.52 3.83
N TYR A 23 3.39 0.18 3.20
CA TYR A 23 4.60 -0.19 3.92
C TYR A 23 5.05 0.92 4.88
N GLN A 24 5.14 2.15 4.39
CA GLN A 24 5.53 3.31 5.21
C GLN A 24 4.53 3.56 6.35
N LEU A 25 3.23 3.53 6.07
CA LEU A 25 2.17 3.70 7.06
C LEU A 25 2.25 2.63 8.16
N TYR A 26 2.28 1.35 7.78
CA TYR A 26 2.28 0.25 8.74
C TYR A 26 3.59 0.15 9.53
N THR A 27 4.72 0.48 8.90
CA THR A 27 6.01 0.60 9.61
C THR A 27 5.95 1.70 10.67
N ARG A 28 5.34 2.85 10.37
CA ARG A 28 5.13 3.91 11.36
C ARG A 28 4.18 3.46 12.47
N TRP A 29 3.12 2.73 12.13
CA TRP A 29 2.14 2.21 13.09
C TRP A 29 2.73 1.17 14.05
N VAL A 30 3.52 0.21 13.56
CA VAL A 30 4.10 -0.80 14.44
C VAL A 30 5.16 -0.22 15.39
N ASN A 31 5.81 0.88 14.97
CA ASN A 31 6.85 1.58 15.74
C ASN A 31 6.32 2.78 16.55
N SER A 32 5.01 3.05 16.56
CA SER A 32 4.44 4.11 17.40
C SER A 32 4.30 3.65 18.85
N GLU A 33 4.19 4.60 19.77
CA GLU A 33 3.92 4.33 21.19
C GLU A 33 2.62 5.03 21.61
N PRO A 34 1.53 4.28 21.90
CA PRO A 34 1.37 2.84 21.73
C PRO A 34 1.34 2.43 20.23
N PRO A 35 1.66 1.15 19.90
CA PRO A 35 1.57 0.66 18.53
C PRO A 35 0.15 0.78 17.98
N ILE A 36 0.03 1.18 16.73
CA ILE A 36 -1.23 1.16 16.00
C ILE A 36 -1.36 -0.17 15.27
N VAL A 37 -2.46 -0.90 15.51
CA VAL A 37 -2.68 -2.23 14.93
C VAL A 37 -3.96 -2.19 14.11
N PRO A 38 -3.95 -2.51 12.81
CA PRO A 38 -5.18 -2.63 12.02
C PRO A 38 -6.13 -3.67 12.62
N ASN A 39 -7.45 -3.43 12.55
CA ASN A 39 -8.46 -4.30 13.16
C ASN A 39 -8.36 -5.77 12.71
N THR A 40 -7.92 -6.03 11.47
CA THR A 40 -7.70 -7.38 10.92
C THR A 40 -6.67 -8.19 11.71
N PHE A 41 -5.71 -7.53 12.37
CA PHE A 41 -4.65 -8.19 13.16
C PHE A 41 -4.92 -8.14 14.66
N LYS A 42 -5.96 -7.44 15.11
CA LYS A 42 -6.32 -7.41 16.52
C LYS A 42 -6.95 -8.72 16.97
N ILE A 43 -6.71 -9.06 18.22
CA ILE A 43 -7.13 -10.27 18.89
C ILE A 43 -8.39 -9.98 19.68
N CYS A 44 -9.41 -10.84 19.54
CA CYS A 44 -10.57 -10.80 20.40
C CYS A 44 -10.24 -11.44 21.75
N LEU A 45 -10.58 -10.76 22.85
CA LEU A 45 -10.50 -11.32 24.20
C LEU A 45 -11.31 -12.60 24.31
N ASN A 46 -10.74 -13.60 24.98
CA ASN A 46 -11.42 -14.83 25.35
C ASN A 46 -11.30 -15.00 26.88
N PRO A 47 -12.40 -14.89 27.64
CA PRO A 47 -12.36 -14.96 29.10
C PRO A 47 -11.88 -16.30 29.68
N GLN A 48 -11.90 -17.37 28.88
CA GLN A 48 -11.47 -18.72 29.29
C GLN A 48 -9.99 -18.98 28.95
N GLU A 49 -9.32 -18.03 28.30
CA GLU A 49 -7.94 -18.16 27.85
C GLU A 49 -6.96 -17.97 29.01
N THR A 50 -5.95 -18.82 29.07
CA THR A 50 -4.82 -18.65 29.99
C THR A 50 -3.87 -17.55 29.52
N ASP A 51 -3.09 -16.96 30.43
CA ASP A 51 -2.11 -15.91 30.08
C ASP A 51 -1.10 -16.37 29.02
N ILE A 52 -0.74 -17.66 29.03
CA ILE A 52 0.19 -18.26 28.06
C ILE A 52 -0.45 -18.30 26.67
N GLU A 53 -1.68 -18.80 26.54
CA GLU A 53 -2.41 -18.86 25.27
C GLU A 53 -2.62 -17.45 24.68
N HIS A 54 -2.95 -16.49 25.55
CA HIS A 54 -3.09 -15.09 25.16
C HIS A 54 -1.79 -14.53 24.58
N SER A 55 -0.67 -14.74 25.27
CA SER A 55 0.66 -14.32 24.84
C SER A 55 1.06 -14.95 23.51
N LEU A 56 0.74 -16.24 23.30
CA LEU A 56 1.01 -16.94 22.04
C LEU A 56 0.22 -16.32 20.87
N ARG A 57 -1.06 -16.02 21.06
CA ARG A 57 -1.87 -15.36 20.02
C ARG A 57 -1.37 -13.95 19.73
N LYS A 58 -1.00 -13.18 20.76
CA LYS A 58 -0.38 -11.85 20.59
C LYS A 58 0.89 -11.93 19.77
N THR A 59 1.77 -12.86 20.09
CA THR A 59 3.00 -13.11 19.32
C THR A 59 2.69 -13.48 17.87
N HIS A 60 1.70 -14.35 17.63
CA HIS A 60 1.29 -14.73 16.28
C HIS A 60 0.72 -13.54 15.49
N ALA A 61 -0.16 -12.73 16.10
CA ALA A 61 -0.72 -11.54 15.47
C ALA A 61 0.36 -10.52 15.09
N ASN A 62 1.31 -10.27 15.99
CA ASN A 62 2.44 -9.39 15.74
C ASN A 62 3.27 -9.87 14.54
N ARG A 63 3.63 -11.16 14.53
CA ARG A 63 4.38 -11.76 13.41
C ARG A 63 3.61 -11.68 12.09
N THR A 64 2.30 -11.90 12.14
CA THR A 64 1.43 -11.80 10.96
C THR A 64 1.43 -10.37 10.43
N PHE A 65 1.31 -9.37 11.31
CA PHE A 65 1.34 -7.97 10.88
C PHE A 65 2.70 -7.59 10.28
N GLN A 66 3.81 -8.02 10.90
CA GLN A 66 5.16 -7.79 10.37
C GLN A 66 5.34 -8.43 8.99
N PHE A 67 4.89 -9.67 8.82
CA PHE A 67 4.92 -10.34 7.51
C PHE A 67 4.16 -9.54 6.44
N HIS A 68 3.03 -8.94 6.79
CA HIS A 68 2.29 -8.08 5.87
C HIS A 68 3.03 -6.80 5.51
N ILE A 69 3.78 -6.20 6.45
CA ILE A 69 4.66 -5.05 6.19
C ILE A 69 5.72 -5.44 5.16
N ASP A 70 6.45 -6.53 5.41
CA ASP A 70 7.52 -7.03 4.54
C ASP A 70 6.98 -7.40 3.14
N LEU A 71 5.78 -7.97 3.09
CA LEU A 71 5.11 -8.29 1.82
C LEU A 71 4.77 -7.05 1.01
N HIS A 72 4.38 -5.94 1.65
CA HIS A 72 4.15 -4.67 0.95
C HIS A 72 5.45 -4.11 0.36
N GLU A 73 6.56 -4.18 1.09
CA GLU A 73 7.88 -3.76 0.58
C GLU A 73 8.32 -4.58 -0.63
N ALA A 74 8.23 -5.91 -0.54
CA ALA A 74 8.59 -6.82 -1.63
C ALA A 74 7.72 -6.57 -2.88
N LYS A 75 6.41 -6.36 -2.68
CA LYS A 75 5.48 -6.02 -3.78
C LYS A 75 5.83 -4.67 -4.40
N ALA A 76 6.10 -3.65 -3.59
CA ALA A 76 6.49 -2.32 -4.08
C ALA A 76 7.72 -2.41 -4.98
N THR A 77 8.75 -3.13 -4.52
CA THR A 77 9.98 -3.38 -5.29
C THR A 77 9.70 -4.04 -6.63
N ARG A 78 8.94 -5.14 -6.63
CA ARG A 78 8.58 -5.86 -7.87
C ARG A 78 7.82 -4.97 -8.86
N PHE A 79 6.85 -4.20 -8.39
CA PHE A 79 6.05 -3.33 -9.25
C PHE A 79 6.83 -2.12 -9.76
N ARG A 80 7.79 -1.60 -8.98
CA ARG A 80 8.73 -0.55 -9.43
C ARG A 80 9.60 -1.06 -10.58
N GLN A 81 10.15 -2.27 -10.46
CA GLN A 81 10.91 -2.91 -11.54
C GLN A 81 10.05 -3.12 -12.79
N GLN A 82 8.80 -3.59 -12.61
CA GLN A 82 7.86 -3.75 -13.72
C GLN A 82 7.56 -2.42 -14.43
N GLN A 83 7.37 -1.33 -13.67
CA GLN A 83 7.17 0.00 -14.24
C GLN A 83 8.39 0.43 -15.08
N GLN A 84 9.60 0.31 -14.53
CA GLN A 84 10.84 0.64 -15.23
C GLN A 84 11.04 -0.18 -16.50
N GLN A 85 10.70 -1.47 -16.46
CA GLN A 85 10.77 -2.34 -17.63
C GLN A 85 9.80 -1.89 -18.73
N ILE A 86 8.57 -1.48 -18.38
CA ILE A 86 7.60 -0.98 -19.36
C ILE A 86 8.08 0.33 -19.98
N ASP A 87 8.63 1.24 -19.16
CA ASP A 87 9.17 2.51 -19.65
C ASP A 87 10.35 2.27 -20.62
N ALA A 88 11.28 1.38 -20.27
CA ALA A 88 12.41 1.01 -21.13
C ALA A 88 11.98 0.31 -22.43
N GLN A 89 11.02 -0.61 -22.37
CA GLN A 89 10.46 -1.28 -23.56
C GLN A 89 9.75 -0.28 -24.48
N HIS A 90 9.08 0.72 -23.92
CA HIS A 90 8.39 1.72 -24.71
C HIS A 90 9.37 2.69 -25.37
N GLU A 91 10.41 3.11 -24.66
CA GLU A 91 11.49 3.92 -25.21
C GLU A 91 12.23 3.18 -26.34
N GLN A 92 12.55 1.90 -26.14
CA GLN A 92 13.14 1.06 -27.17
C GLN A 92 12.22 0.98 -28.39
N PHE A 93 10.91 0.75 -28.21
CA PHE A 93 9.95 0.77 -29.31
C PHE A 93 9.92 2.12 -30.04
N LEU A 94 9.97 3.23 -29.32
CA LEU A 94 10.02 4.56 -29.93
C LEU A 94 11.27 4.76 -30.77
N SER A 95 12.41 4.25 -30.30
CA SER A 95 13.69 4.35 -31.03
C SER A 95 13.69 3.58 -32.37
N THR A 96 12.82 2.57 -32.54
CA THR A 96 12.72 1.83 -33.81
C THR A 96 11.78 2.48 -34.82
N VAL A 97 10.90 3.38 -34.38
CA VAL A 97 9.89 4.02 -35.26
C VAL A 97 10.15 5.49 -35.53
N ALA A 98 10.98 6.16 -34.73
CA ALA A 98 11.31 7.56 -34.89
C ALA A 98 12.74 7.87 -34.45
N THR A 99 13.32 8.93 -35.02
CA THR A 99 14.65 9.44 -34.65
C THR A 99 14.63 10.97 -34.51
N GLY A 100 15.70 11.54 -33.95
CA GLY A 100 15.89 12.98 -33.84
C GLY A 100 14.74 13.70 -33.11
N ALA A 101 14.28 14.81 -33.68
CA ALA A 101 13.24 15.65 -33.07
C ALA A 101 11.90 14.93 -32.87
N VAL A 102 11.51 14.04 -33.79
CA VAL A 102 10.24 13.30 -33.70
C VAL A 102 10.26 12.32 -32.54
N PHE A 103 11.35 11.58 -32.35
CA PHE A 103 11.54 10.71 -31.20
C PHE A 103 11.40 11.47 -29.87
N ILE A 104 12.06 12.62 -29.76
CA ILE A 104 12.00 13.48 -28.57
C ILE A 104 10.57 13.93 -28.29
N GLN A 105 9.83 14.34 -29.31
CA GLN A 105 8.43 14.75 -29.16
C GLN A 105 7.54 13.59 -28.68
N LEU A 106 7.72 12.39 -29.25
CA LEU A 106 6.97 11.21 -28.83
C LEU A 106 7.29 10.84 -27.37
N LEU A 107 8.56 10.82 -26.99
CA LEU A 107 8.96 10.53 -25.60
C LEU A 107 8.37 11.55 -24.61
N ASN A 108 8.35 12.83 -25.00
CA ASN A 108 7.72 13.89 -24.20
C ASN A 108 6.20 13.70 -24.06
N LEU A 109 5.51 13.27 -25.12
CA LEU A 109 4.08 12.94 -25.04
C LEU A 109 3.82 11.75 -24.12
N TRP A 110 4.64 10.70 -24.21
CA TRP A 110 4.58 9.54 -23.32
C TRP A 110 4.71 9.96 -21.86
N ASN A 111 5.73 10.75 -21.55
CA ASN A 111 5.98 11.22 -20.18
C ASN A 111 4.82 12.08 -19.64
N LYS A 112 4.22 12.93 -20.47
CA LYS A 112 3.04 13.72 -20.09
C LYS A 112 1.83 12.84 -19.78
N ASP A 113 1.57 11.83 -20.60
CA ASP A 113 0.46 10.89 -20.39
C ASP A 113 0.69 10.01 -19.15
N CYS A 114 1.93 9.58 -18.92
CA CYS A 114 2.36 8.90 -17.70
C CYS A 114 2.09 9.76 -16.47
N LEU A 115 2.54 11.01 -16.45
CA LEU A 115 2.35 11.93 -15.33
C LEU A 115 0.87 12.18 -15.03
N ARG A 116 0.01 12.34 -16.05
CA ARG A 116 -1.44 12.51 -15.87
C ARG A 116 -2.07 11.31 -15.15
N ASN A 117 -1.65 10.10 -15.50
CA ASN A 117 -2.11 8.87 -14.85
C ASN A 117 -1.61 8.75 -13.40
N GLU A 118 -0.37 9.16 -13.14
CA GLU A 118 0.20 9.20 -11.79
C GLU A 118 -0.57 10.18 -10.89
N GLN A 119 -0.87 11.39 -11.38
CA GLN A 119 -1.68 12.36 -10.65
C GLN A 119 -3.06 11.83 -10.26
N THR A 120 -3.68 11.02 -11.14
CA THR A 120 -4.95 10.36 -10.82
C THR A 120 -4.79 9.36 -9.69
N SER A 121 -3.69 8.61 -9.71
CA SER A 121 -3.35 7.62 -8.68
C SER A 121 -3.07 8.28 -7.32
N LEU A 122 -2.39 9.44 -7.31
CA LEU A 122 -2.16 10.26 -6.11
C LEU A 122 -3.49 10.70 -5.48
N LYS A 123 -4.44 11.22 -6.28
CA LYS A 123 -5.77 11.61 -5.79
C LYS A 123 -6.57 10.46 -5.19
N ILE A 124 -6.39 9.24 -5.71
CA ILE A 124 -7.01 8.04 -5.12
C ILE A 124 -6.39 7.76 -3.75
N TRP A 125 -5.06 7.86 -3.65
CA TRP A 125 -4.36 7.66 -2.38
C TRP A 125 -4.72 8.71 -1.33
N GLU A 126 -4.88 9.98 -1.68
CA GLU A 126 -5.31 11.04 -0.75
C GLU A 126 -6.62 10.65 -0.02
N LYS A 127 -7.55 9.98 -0.71
CA LYS A 127 -8.79 9.46 -0.10
C LYS A 127 -8.51 8.31 0.87
N HIS A 128 -7.60 7.40 0.52
CA HIS A 128 -7.19 6.32 1.41
C HIS A 128 -6.47 6.88 2.64
N GLU A 129 -5.59 7.86 2.45
CA GLU A 129 -4.87 8.52 3.53
C GLU A 129 -5.84 9.20 4.50
N HIS A 130 -6.85 9.91 3.99
CA HIS A 130 -7.91 10.48 4.84
C HIS A 130 -8.63 9.42 5.67
N HIS A 131 -8.90 8.26 5.09
CA HIS A 131 -9.48 7.13 5.82
C HIS A 131 -8.54 6.60 6.91
N TYR A 132 -7.24 6.48 6.61
CA TYR A 132 -6.24 6.04 7.58
C TYR A 132 -6.03 7.06 8.71
N ARG A 133 -6.06 8.37 8.43
CA ARG A 133 -6.01 9.41 9.47
C ARG A 133 -7.19 9.32 10.42
N LYS A 134 -8.41 9.17 9.88
CA LYS A 134 -9.59 8.91 10.71
C LYS A 134 -9.47 7.64 11.54
N TYR A 135 -8.83 6.62 11.00
CA TYR A 135 -8.54 5.40 11.75
C TYR A 135 -7.57 5.69 12.90
N GLU A 136 -6.45 6.39 12.64
CA GLU A 136 -5.48 6.82 13.65
C GLU A 136 -6.15 7.63 14.77
N GLU A 137 -7.00 8.61 14.40
CA GLU A 137 -7.77 9.44 15.35
C GLU A 137 -8.78 8.64 16.19
N ALA A 138 -9.34 7.56 15.61
CA ALA A 138 -10.35 6.73 16.27
C ALA A 138 -9.77 5.61 17.13
N ILE A 139 -8.44 5.44 17.16
CA ILE A 139 -7.80 4.47 18.05
C ILE A 139 -7.96 4.95 19.48
N ASP A 140 -8.91 4.31 20.13
CA ASP A 140 -9.28 4.42 21.54
C ASP A 140 -8.03 4.31 22.44
N ASN A 141 -7.91 5.17 23.47
CA ASN A 141 -6.85 5.15 24.48
C ASN A 141 -6.96 3.92 25.42
N ARG A 142 -7.19 2.73 24.87
CA ARG A 142 -7.25 1.47 25.62
C ARG A 142 -5.84 1.01 25.96
N GLN A 143 -5.73 0.34 27.11
CA GLN A 143 -4.46 -0.14 27.66
C GLN A 143 -3.71 -1.16 26.79
N ASP A 144 -4.38 -1.88 25.86
CA ASP A 144 -3.71 -2.76 24.90
C ASP A 144 -4.20 -2.56 23.45
N PRO A 145 -3.34 -2.10 22.52
CA PRO A 145 -3.71 -1.85 21.13
C PRO A 145 -4.01 -3.12 20.32
N TRP A 146 -3.57 -4.29 20.80
CA TRP A 146 -3.79 -5.58 20.13
C TRP A 146 -5.14 -6.19 20.45
N ILE A 147 -5.92 -5.60 21.35
CA ILE A 147 -7.17 -6.18 21.83
C ILE A 147 -8.39 -5.46 21.24
N ILE A 148 -9.30 -6.23 20.65
CA ILE A 148 -10.68 -5.80 20.41
C ILE A 148 -11.55 -6.39 21.51
N ILE A 149 -12.16 -5.50 22.31
CA ILE A 149 -13.35 -5.84 23.09
C ILE A 149 -14.52 -5.82 22.11
N LYS A 150 -15.09 -6.99 21.80
CA LYS A 150 -16.36 -7.06 21.06
C LYS A 150 -17.45 -6.45 21.95
N SER A 151 -17.69 -5.15 21.80
CA SER A 151 -18.99 -4.57 22.18
C SER A 151 -19.94 -4.91 21.04
N ASP A 152 -21.05 -5.59 21.33
CA ASP A 152 -22.02 -6.16 20.37
C ASP A 152 -22.62 -5.18 19.34
N ASN A 153 -22.23 -3.91 19.31
CA ASN A 153 -22.69 -2.93 18.32
C ASN A 153 -21.56 -2.01 17.86
N ARG A 154 -20.71 -2.44 16.92
CA ARG A 154 -19.92 -1.50 16.11
C ARG A 154 -19.90 -1.86 14.62
N PRO A 155 -19.93 -0.84 13.74
CA PRO A 155 -20.18 -1.03 12.31
C PRO A 155 -19.08 -1.88 11.68
N LYS A 156 -19.50 -2.85 10.86
CA LYS A 156 -18.60 -3.66 10.05
C LYS A 156 -17.93 -2.75 9.02
N PHE A 157 -16.61 -2.65 9.09
CA PHE A 157 -15.81 -2.05 8.03
C PHE A 157 -15.29 -3.16 7.10
N PRO A 158 -15.44 -3.00 5.77
CA PRO A 158 -15.06 -3.99 4.76
C PRO A 158 -13.55 -4.20 4.64
#